data_AF-A0A7T8GLX2-F1
#
_entry.id   AF-A0A7T8GLX2-F1
#
_cell.length_a   1.000
_cell.length_b   1.000
_cell.length_c   1.000
_cell.angle_alpha   90.00
_cell.angle_beta   90.00
_cell.angle_gamma   90.00
#
_symmetry.space_group_name_H-M   'P 1'
#
loop_
_entity.id
_entity.type
_entity.pdbx_description
1 polymer ?
#
loop_
_entity_poly.entity_id
_entity_poly.type
_entity_poly.pdbx_seq_one_letter_code
_entity_poly.pdbx_strand_id
1 'polypeptide(L)'
;MESARLLESEDFPLAFLRRGHTMRISKEDDESGLHATPWRHLERMKTVSVALVVCLNVGVDPPDVSKTSPCAQLEAWVDPSLLNPTRALHLIGSSLQKQYERWQPRARYRQSLDPTVEEVRRLSTALRKSAREER
;
A
#
# COMPACT_ATOMS: atom_id res chain seq x y z
N MET A 1 74.67 9.89 21.63
CA MET A 1 74.34 8.87 22.63
C MET A 1 73.01 9.26 23.28
N GLU A 2 71.87 9.22 22.58
CA GLU A 2 71.20 8.02 22.03
C GLU A 2 70.31 7.35 23.09
N SER A 3 69.29 8.08 23.56
CA SER A 3 68.35 7.49 24.52
C SER A 3 66.95 8.13 24.56
N ALA A 4 66.74 9.33 23.99
CA ALA A 4 65.41 9.95 23.95
C ALA A 4 64.59 9.67 22.67
N ARG A 5 65.17 9.00 21.66
CA ARG A 5 64.50 8.68 20.39
C ARG A 5 63.82 7.30 20.35
N LEU A 6 63.70 6.62 21.48
CA LEU A 6 63.10 5.28 21.57
C LEU A 6 61.64 5.26 22.02
N LEU A 7 60.97 6.41 22.13
CA LEU A 7 59.55 6.49 22.50
C LEU A 7 58.63 6.88 21.33
N GLU A 8 59.20 7.12 20.14
CA GLU A 8 58.47 7.20 18.86
C GLU A 8 58.48 5.85 18.13
N SER A 9 58.58 4.76 18.89
CA SER A 9 58.32 3.42 18.37
C SER A 9 56.81 3.22 18.28
N GLU A 10 56.30 3.28 17.05
CA GLU A 10 55.00 2.80 16.65
C GLU A 10 54.81 1.34 17.16
N ASP A 11 53.62 1.03 17.70
CA ASP A 11 53.15 -0.31 18.16
C ASP A 11 53.27 -0.70 19.65
N PHE A 12 53.29 0.25 20.60
CA PHE A 12 52.96 -0.07 21.99
C PHE A 12 51.48 0.23 22.30
N PRO A 13 50.63 -0.77 22.64
CA PRO A 13 49.23 -0.52 22.95
C PRO A 13 49.12 0.22 24.28
N LEU A 14 48.95 1.53 24.21
CA LEU A 14 48.77 2.37 25.39
C LEU A 14 47.40 2.10 26.02
N ALA A 15 47.42 1.57 27.25
CA ALA A 15 46.20 1.37 28.04
C ALA A 15 45.60 2.71 28.47
N PHE A 16 44.28 2.76 28.64
CA PHE A 16 43.53 3.92 29.15
C PHE A 16 43.55 5.22 28.32
N LEU A 17 43.92 5.17 27.04
CA LEU A 17 43.88 6.32 26.10
C LEU A 17 42.66 6.36 25.18
N ARG A 18 41.72 5.41 25.32
CA ARG A 18 40.45 5.41 24.58
C ARG A 18 39.58 6.59 25.00
N ARG A 19 38.73 7.10 24.09
CA ARG A 19 37.83 8.25 24.33
C ARG A 19 37.04 8.15 25.65
N GLY A 20 36.57 6.96 26.02
CA GLY A 20 35.83 6.75 27.28
C GLY A 20 36.66 6.91 28.56
N HIS A 21 37.99 6.96 28.46
CA HIS A 21 38.90 7.15 29.59
C HIS A 21 39.46 8.56 29.66
N THR A 22 39.63 9.23 28.51
CA THR A 22 40.20 10.57 28.42
C THR A 22 39.16 11.69 28.43
N MET A 23 37.93 11.41 27.97
CA MET A 23 36.84 12.38 28.01
C MET A 23 36.00 12.23 29.28
N ARG A 24 35.60 13.37 29.84
CA ARG A 24 34.65 13.41 30.96
C ARG A 24 33.30 12.92 30.44
N ILE A 25 32.79 11.84 31.02
CA ILE A 25 31.47 11.28 30.66
C ILE A 25 30.41 12.25 31.20
N SER A 26 30.05 13.26 30.41
CA SER A 26 28.81 14.00 30.58
C SER A 26 27.69 13.18 29.94
N LYS A 27 26.53 13.10 30.60
CA LYS A 27 25.31 12.90 29.84
C LYS A 27 25.24 14.11 28.92
N GLU A 28 25.45 13.93 27.64
CA GLU A 28 24.98 14.92 26.68
C GLU A 28 23.50 15.07 27.01
N ASP A 29 23.10 16.27 27.45
CA ASP A 29 21.69 16.62 27.52
C ASP A 29 21.23 16.62 26.07
N ASP A 30 20.91 15.42 25.59
CA ASP A 30 20.23 15.17 24.35
C ASP A 30 18.90 15.94 24.46
N GLU A 31 18.88 17.23 24.11
CA GLU A 31 17.64 17.92 23.74
C GLU A 31 17.01 17.19 22.53
N SER A 32 17.80 16.40 21.79
CA SER A 32 17.44 15.34 20.86
C SER A 32 16.66 14.17 21.47
N GLY A 33 16.85 13.87 22.76
CA GLY A 33 16.21 12.78 23.48
C GLY A 33 14.74 13.07 23.84
N LEU A 34 14.34 14.33 23.81
CA LEU A 34 12.94 14.75 23.89
C LEU A 34 12.19 14.58 22.56
N HIS A 35 12.90 14.51 21.43
CA HIS A 35 12.31 14.25 20.12
C HIS A 35 12.40 12.77 19.76
N ALA A 36 11.82 11.92 20.60
CA ALA A 36 11.49 10.56 20.19
C ALA A 36 10.55 10.65 18.97
N THR A 37 11.07 10.35 17.79
CA THR A 37 10.26 10.29 16.57
C THR A 37 9.19 9.21 16.80
N PRO A 38 7.89 9.55 16.73
CA PRO A 38 6.84 8.58 16.94
C PRO A 38 6.86 7.57 15.78
N TRP A 39 7.52 6.44 16.00
CA TRP A 39 7.60 5.32 15.05
C TRP A 39 6.31 4.50 15.01
N ARG A 40 5.37 4.79 15.92
CA ARG A 40 4.06 4.14 15.98
C ARG A 40 3.04 4.97 15.22
N HIS A 41 2.29 4.32 14.33
CA HIS A 41 1.11 4.92 13.74
C HIS A 41 0.10 5.27 14.85
N LEU A 42 -0.28 6.54 14.92
CA LEU A 42 -1.27 7.04 15.87
C LEU A 42 -2.67 6.54 15.55
N GLU A 43 -3.01 6.47 14.26
CA GLU A 43 -4.33 6.05 13.78
C GLU A 43 -4.20 4.80 12.90
N ARG A 44 -5.03 3.80 13.16
CA ARG A 44 -5.09 2.54 12.40
C ARG A 44 -6.38 2.46 11.61
N MET A 45 -6.38 3.09 10.45
CA MET A 45 -7.49 3.06 9.49
C MET A 45 -7.72 1.64 8.97
N LYS A 46 -8.98 1.27 8.79
CA LYS A 46 -9.37 0.02 8.16
C LYS A 46 -10.33 0.29 7.02
N THR A 47 -10.23 -0.53 5.97
CA THR A 47 -11.24 -0.56 4.91
C THR A 47 -12.39 -1.45 5.35
N VAL A 48 -13.56 -0.86 5.58
CA VAL A 48 -14.75 -1.58 6.07
C VAL A 48 -15.68 -1.96 4.93
N SER A 49 -15.67 -1.19 3.85
CA SER A 49 -16.53 -1.43 2.69
C SER A 49 -15.83 -1.18 1.36
N VAL A 50 -16.21 -1.94 0.33
CA VAL A 50 -15.68 -1.82 -1.02
C VAL A 50 -16.85 -1.76 -2.00
N ALA A 51 -16.85 -0.76 -2.87
CA ALA A 51 -17.71 -0.69 -4.05
C ALA A 51 -16.92 -1.16 -5.28
N LEU A 52 -17.45 -2.16 -5.97
CA LEU A 52 -16.94 -2.63 -7.26
C LEU A 52 -17.91 -2.14 -8.34
N VAL A 53 -17.53 -1.05 -9.02
CA VAL A 53 -18.29 -0.49 -10.14
C VAL A 53 -17.62 -0.94 -11.44
N VAL A 54 -18.32 -1.76 -12.21
CA VAL A 54 -17.81 -2.36 -13.45
C VAL A 54 -18.65 -1.83 -14.60
N CYS A 55 -18.02 -1.07 -15.50
CA CYS A 55 -18.68 -0.44 -16.66
C CYS A 55 -18.03 -0.98 -17.94
N LEU A 56 -18.35 -2.21 -18.31
CA LEU A 56 -17.70 -2.89 -19.45
C LEU A 56 -18.56 -2.86 -20.70
N ASN A 57 -19.90 -2.86 -20.56
CA ASN A 57 -20.83 -2.95 -21.69
C ASN A 57 -20.38 -4.02 -22.72
N VAL A 58 -20.22 -5.25 -22.25
CA VAL A 58 -19.51 -6.33 -22.96
C VAL A 58 -20.01 -6.49 -24.41
N GLY A 59 -19.07 -6.45 -25.36
CA GLY A 59 -19.35 -6.60 -26.79
C GLY A 59 -19.53 -5.28 -27.55
N VAL A 60 -19.52 -4.14 -26.84
CA VAL A 60 -19.57 -2.82 -27.45
C VAL A 60 -18.33 -2.04 -27.05
N ASP A 61 -17.53 -1.68 -28.03
CA ASP A 61 -16.33 -0.88 -27.80
C ASP A 61 -16.67 0.60 -27.78
N PRO A 62 -16.08 1.38 -26.85
CA PRO A 62 -16.26 2.82 -26.85
C PRO A 62 -15.68 3.42 -28.14
N PRO A 63 -16.31 4.48 -28.67
CA PRO A 63 -15.93 5.07 -29.96
C PRO A 63 -14.53 5.68 -29.97
N ASP A 64 -13.95 5.92 -28.79
CA ASP A 64 -12.65 6.57 -28.62
C ASP A 64 -11.46 5.62 -28.80
N VAL A 65 -11.69 4.30 -28.90
CA VAL A 65 -10.61 3.30 -28.91
C VAL A 65 -10.72 2.40 -30.14
N SER A 66 -9.70 2.43 -30.99
CA SER A 66 -9.50 1.41 -32.03
C SER A 66 -8.67 0.26 -31.45
N LYS A 67 -9.23 -0.96 -31.46
CA LYS A 67 -8.52 -2.15 -30.98
C LYS A 67 -7.48 -2.61 -31.99
N THR A 68 -6.29 -2.97 -31.51
CA THR A 68 -5.27 -3.67 -32.30
C THR A 68 -5.69 -5.12 -32.58
N SER A 69 -5.15 -5.72 -33.64
CA SER A 69 -5.31 -7.15 -33.93
C SER A 69 -3.96 -7.86 -33.77
N PRO A 70 -3.76 -8.69 -32.73
CA PRO A 70 -4.68 -9.07 -31.65
C PRO A 70 -4.84 -7.99 -30.56
N CYS A 71 -5.92 -8.07 -29.79
CA CYS A 71 -6.18 -7.23 -28.62
C CYS A 71 -6.10 -8.04 -27.32
N ALA A 72 -5.88 -7.36 -26.19
CA ALA A 72 -6.07 -7.98 -24.87
C ALA A 72 -7.56 -8.27 -24.65
N GLN A 73 -7.88 -9.52 -24.31
CA GLN A 73 -9.27 -9.99 -24.22
C GLN A 73 -9.69 -10.42 -22.81
N LEU A 74 -8.75 -10.72 -21.91
CA LEU A 74 -9.10 -11.23 -20.57
C LEU A 74 -9.44 -10.09 -19.61
N GLU A 75 -10.61 -10.20 -18.97
CA GLU A 75 -11.08 -9.29 -17.93
C GLU A 75 -11.22 -10.05 -16.61
N ALA A 76 -10.47 -9.66 -15.58
CA ALA A 76 -10.43 -10.36 -14.29
C ALA A 76 -10.19 -11.89 -14.42
N TRP A 77 -9.33 -12.29 -15.36
CA TRP A 77 -9.04 -13.69 -15.73
C TRP A 77 -10.22 -14.45 -16.37
N VAL A 78 -11.20 -13.74 -16.91
CA VAL A 78 -12.35 -14.28 -17.64
C VAL A 78 -12.31 -13.76 -19.06
N ASP A 79 -12.49 -14.63 -20.05
CA ASP A 79 -12.67 -14.21 -21.44
C ASP A 79 -14.16 -13.89 -21.68
N PRO A 80 -14.52 -12.62 -21.91
CA PRO A 80 -15.90 -12.23 -22.15
C PRO A 80 -16.41 -12.68 -23.53
N SER A 81 -15.54 -12.99 -24.48
CA SER A 81 -15.93 -13.38 -25.85
C SER A 81 -16.52 -14.80 -25.93
N LEU A 82 -16.17 -15.66 -24.98
CA LEU A 82 -16.63 -17.05 -24.91
C LEU A 82 -17.98 -17.22 -24.20
N LEU A 83 -18.54 -16.13 -23.68
CA LEU A 83 -19.72 -16.13 -22.81
C LEU A 83 -20.76 -15.15 -23.34
N ASN A 84 -22.02 -15.34 -22.91
CA ASN A 84 -23.01 -14.29 -23.15
C ASN A 84 -22.63 -13.02 -22.35
N PRO A 85 -22.87 -11.81 -22.88
CA PRO A 85 -22.43 -10.55 -22.26
C PRO A 85 -22.86 -10.40 -20.79
N THR A 86 -24.11 -10.74 -20.48
CA THR A 86 -24.66 -10.64 -19.11
C THR A 86 -23.95 -11.58 -18.13
N ARG A 87 -23.72 -12.83 -18.53
CA ARG A 87 -23.03 -13.84 -17.71
C ARG A 87 -21.55 -13.53 -17.58
N ALA A 88 -20.92 -13.06 -18.65
CA ALA A 88 -19.54 -12.57 -18.62
C ALA A 88 -19.39 -11.48 -17.56
N LEU A 89 -20.25 -10.46 -17.59
CA LEU A 89 -20.23 -9.35 -16.66
C LEU A 89 -20.39 -9.80 -15.19
N HIS A 90 -21.33 -10.72 -14.92
CA HIS A 90 -21.50 -11.28 -13.57
C HIS A 90 -20.30 -12.11 -13.10
N LEU A 91 -19.70 -12.91 -13.99
CA LEU A 91 -18.52 -13.71 -13.66
C LEU A 91 -17.29 -12.82 -13.41
N ILE A 92 -17.10 -11.79 -14.23
CA ILE A 92 -16.04 -10.79 -14.06
C ILE A 92 -16.22 -10.11 -12.70
N GLY A 93 -17.42 -9.62 -12.38
CA GLY A 93 -17.72 -9.01 -11.08
C GLY A 93 -17.43 -9.94 -9.88
N SER A 94 -17.84 -11.21 -9.98
CA SER A 94 -17.57 -12.22 -8.95
C SER A 94 -16.08 -12.56 -8.82
N SER A 95 -15.36 -12.70 -9.94
CA SER A 95 -13.92 -12.93 -9.95
C SER A 95 -13.17 -11.76 -9.31
N LEU A 96 -13.52 -10.53 -9.69
CA LEU A 96 -12.95 -9.30 -9.14
C LEU A 96 -13.18 -9.22 -7.61
N GLN A 97 -14.39 -9.54 -7.14
CA GLN A 97 -14.66 -9.59 -5.71
C GLN A 97 -13.75 -10.59 -4.98
N LYS A 98 -13.66 -11.83 -5.48
CA LYS A 98 -12.79 -12.87 -4.88
C LYS A 98 -11.32 -12.45 -4.84
N GLN A 99 -10.85 -11.75 -5.88
CA GLN A 99 -9.48 -11.23 -5.92
C GLN A 99 -9.22 -10.20 -4.82
N TYR A 100 -10.16 -9.29 -4.57
CA TYR A 100 -10.03 -8.32 -3.48
C TYR A 100 -10.26 -8.93 -2.10
N GLU A 101 -11.16 -9.91 -1.97
CA GLU A 101 -11.41 -10.63 -0.71
C GLU A 101 -10.14 -11.33 -0.20
N ARG A 102 -9.24 -11.76 -1.10
CA ARG A 102 -7.93 -12.31 -0.72
C ARG A 102 -7.11 -11.32 0.10
N TRP A 103 -7.19 -10.02 -0.20
CA TRP A 103 -6.44 -8.98 0.49
C TRP A 103 -7.18 -8.44 1.73
N GLN A 104 -8.51 -8.31 1.65
CA GLN A 104 -9.32 -7.81 2.75
C GLN A 104 -10.62 -8.63 2.92
N PRO A 105 -10.57 -9.81 3.57
CA PRO A 105 -11.72 -10.71 3.66
C PRO A 105 -12.85 -10.20 4.55
N ARG A 106 -12.57 -9.22 5.43
CA ARG A 106 -13.54 -8.70 6.41
C ARG A 106 -14.34 -7.51 5.92
N ALA A 107 -13.99 -6.94 4.76
CA ALA A 107 -14.72 -5.81 4.20
C ALA A 107 -16.05 -6.27 3.58
N ARG A 108 -17.02 -5.34 3.55
CA ARG A 108 -18.31 -5.55 2.89
C ARG A 108 -18.21 -5.16 1.42
N TYR A 109 -18.26 -6.13 0.53
CA TYR A 109 -18.22 -5.92 -0.90
C TYR A 109 -19.62 -5.66 -1.46
N ARG A 110 -19.75 -4.64 -2.31
CA ARG A 110 -20.95 -4.37 -3.11
C ARG A 110 -20.58 -4.20 -4.57
N GLN A 111 -21.19 -5.02 -5.42
CA GLN A 111 -21.00 -4.96 -6.86
C GLN A 111 -22.09 -4.12 -7.51
N SER A 112 -21.71 -3.33 -8.52
CA SER A 112 -22.62 -2.62 -9.41
C SER A 112 -22.09 -2.81 -10.83
N LEU A 113 -22.88 -3.53 -11.62
CA LEU A 113 -22.50 -4.01 -12.96
C LEU A 113 -23.28 -3.20 -13.99
N ASP A 114 -22.56 -2.49 -14.86
CA ASP A 114 -23.06 -1.48 -15.79
C ASP A 114 -24.09 -0.50 -15.17
N PRO A 115 -23.76 0.15 -14.03
CA PRO A 115 -24.72 1.01 -13.34
C PRO A 115 -24.91 2.37 -14.01
N THR A 116 -26.04 2.97 -13.73
CA THR A 116 -26.33 4.36 -14.07
C THR A 116 -25.69 5.33 -13.07
N VAL A 117 -25.57 6.62 -13.46
CA VAL A 117 -25.01 7.68 -12.60
C VAL A 117 -25.71 7.77 -11.25
N GLU A 118 -27.04 7.62 -11.24
CA GLU A 118 -27.84 7.70 -10.02
C GLU A 118 -27.61 6.50 -9.09
N GLU A 119 -27.39 5.31 -9.64
CA GLU A 119 -27.06 4.11 -8.85
C GLU A 119 -25.68 4.24 -8.20
N VAL A 120 -24.68 4.72 -8.94
CA VAL A 120 -23.34 4.99 -8.41
C VAL A 120 -23.39 6.05 -7.31
N ARG A 121 -24.18 7.11 -7.50
CA ARG A 121 -24.38 8.15 -6.48
C ARG A 121 -24.98 7.58 -5.20
N ARG A 122 -26.02 6.76 -5.31
CA ARG A 122 -26.68 6.10 -4.17
C ARG A 122 -25.73 5.15 -3.46
N LEU A 123 -25.02 4.31 -4.21
CA LEU A 123 -24.03 3.36 -3.68
C LEU A 123 -22.96 4.09 -2.86
N SER A 124 -22.34 5.11 -3.46
CA SER A 124 -21.23 5.85 -2.85
C SER A 124 -21.67 6.57 -1.57
N THR A 125 -22.84 7.21 -1.62
CA THR A 125 -23.42 7.89 -0.46
C THR A 125 -23.76 6.91 0.66
N ALA A 126 -24.32 5.75 0.33
CA ALA A 126 -24.67 4.72 1.32
C ALA A 126 -23.42 4.15 2.01
N LEU A 127 -22.36 3.85 1.25
CA LEU A 127 -21.11 3.34 1.81
C LEU A 127 -20.43 4.39 2.69
N ARG A 128 -20.38 5.67 2.26
CA ARG A 128 -19.79 6.74 3.08
C ARG A 128 -20.51 6.91 4.41
N LYS A 129 -21.86 6.89 4.40
CA LYS A 129 -22.67 6.94 5.63
C LYS A 129 -22.38 5.77 6.58
N SER A 130 -22.12 4.58 6.03
CA SER A 130 -21.81 3.39 6.83
C SER A 130 -20.38 3.36 7.37
N ALA A 131 -19.40 3.92 6.63
CA ALA A 131 -17.98 3.87 7.00
C ALA A 131 -17.59 4.88 8.10
N ARG A 132 -18.36 5.98 8.26
CA ARG A 132 -18.07 7.05 9.22
C ARG A 132 -16.65 7.62 9.03
N GLU A 133 -15.73 7.28 9.93
CA GLU A 133 -14.33 7.71 9.92
C GLU A 133 -13.40 6.68 9.25
N GLU A 134 -13.89 5.47 9.01
CA GLU A 134 -13.13 4.40 8.35
C GLU A 134 -13.09 4.56 6.82
N ARG A 135 -12.25 3.75 6.16
CA ARG A 135 -12.05 3.76 4.70
C ARG A 135 -13.06 2.88 3.96
#